data_AF-F2VQQ3-F1
#
_entry.id   AF-F2VQQ3-F1
#
_cell.length_a   1.000
_cell.length_b   1.000
_cell.length_c   1.000
_cell.angle_alpha   90.00
_cell.angle_beta   90.00
_cell.angle_gamma   90.00
#
_symmetry.space_group_name_H-M   'P 1'
#
loop_
_entity.id
_entity.type
_entity.pdbx_description
1 polymer ?
#
loop_
_entity_poly.entity_id
_entity_poly.type
_entity_poly.pdbx_seq_one_letter_code
_entity_poly.pdbx_strand_id
1 'polypeptide(L)'
;GSCWAFGAAEAISDRLCIHSNGKVSVEISSEDLLACCDSCGMGCNGGYPSAAWDFWTDVGLVSGGLYDSHVGCRPYTIPPCEHHVNGTRPPCTGEGGDTPQCILQCESGYTPSYKADKHYGKSSYSVPSDEEQIQSEIYKNGPVEGAFTVYEDFLLYKTGVYQHMTGSAVG
;
A
#
# COMPACT_ATOMS: atom_id res chain seq x y z
N GLY A 1 9.42 5.50 -3.03
CA GLY A 1 8.05 5.88 -3.42
C GLY A 1 7.19 4.66 -3.72
N SER A 2 6.81 3.89 -2.69
CA SER A 2 5.92 2.72 -2.79
C SER A 2 4.50 3.01 -2.31
N CYS A 3 4.10 4.28 -2.17
CA CYS A 3 2.81 4.69 -1.61
C CYS A 3 1.60 4.06 -2.33
N TRP A 4 1.68 3.90 -3.65
CA TRP A 4 0.68 3.22 -4.48
C TRP A 4 0.47 1.74 -4.11
N ALA A 5 1.49 1.07 -3.57
CA ALA A 5 1.39 -0.31 -3.11
C ALA A 5 0.88 -0.37 -1.66
N PHE A 6 1.25 0.61 -0.84
CA PHE A 6 0.77 0.73 0.53
C PHE A 6 -0.74 1.03 0.58
N GLY A 7 -1.19 2.07 -0.13
CA GLY A 7 -2.62 2.43 -0.16
C GLY A 7 -3.51 1.28 -0.62
N ALA A 8 -3.09 0.56 -1.68
CA ALA A 8 -3.76 -0.65 -2.13
C ALA A 8 -3.76 -1.77 -1.07
N ALA A 9 -2.59 -2.17 -0.57
CA ALA A 9 -2.47 -3.28 0.38
C ALA A 9 -3.22 -3.02 1.70
N GLU A 10 -3.16 -1.80 2.23
CA GLU A 10 -3.88 -1.37 3.43
C GLU A 10 -5.40 -1.51 3.23
N ALA A 11 -5.94 -0.89 2.18
CA ALA A 11 -7.38 -0.95 1.90
C ALA A 11 -7.86 -2.37 1.57
N ILE A 12 -7.05 -3.18 0.88
CA ILE A 12 -7.36 -4.60 0.62
C ILE A 12 -7.41 -5.38 1.93
N SER A 13 -6.45 -5.18 2.84
CA SER A 13 -6.41 -5.85 4.15
C SER A 13 -7.70 -5.59 4.94
N ASP A 14 -8.13 -4.33 4.99
CA ASP A 14 -9.38 -3.94 5.65
C ASP A 14 -10.60 -4.59 4.98
N ARG A 15 -10.66 -4.54 3.64
CA ARG A 15 -11.77 -5.11 2.88
C ARG A 15 -11.87 -6.63 3.01
N LEU A 16 -10.76 -7.36 3.10
CA LEU A 16 -10.77 -8.79 3.39
C LEU A 16 -11.42 -9.08 4.74
N CYS A 17 -11.12 -8.28 5.76
CA CYS A 17 -11.74 -8.39 7.08
C CYS A 17 -13.23 -8.08 7.04
N ILE A 18 -13.61 -6.92 6.48
CA ILE A 18 -15.00 -6.45 6.39
C ILE A 18 -15.87 -7.46 5.65
N HIS A 19 -15.47 -7.85 4.44
CA HIS A 19 -16.30 -8.69 3.56
C HIS A 19 -16.28 -10.17 3.95
N SER A 20 -15.34 -10.60 4.81
CA SER A 20 -15.34 -11.94 5.39
C SER A 20 -16.09 -12.03 6.73
N ASN A 21 -16.68 -10.93 7.21
CA ASN A 21 -17.23 -10.80 8.57
C ASN A 21 -16.19 -11.18 9.64
N GLY A 22 -14.96 -10.68 9.49
CA GLY A 22 -13.85 -10.89 10.42
C GLY A 22 -13.20 -12.28 10.38
N LYS A 23 -13.60 -13.15 9.45
CA LYS A 23 -13.01 -14.50 9.33
C LYS A 23 -11.60 -14.51 8.75
N VAL A 24 -11.28 -13.51 7.93
CA VAL A 24 -9.97 -13.31 7.32
C VAL A 24 -9.48 -11.95 7.75
N SER A 25 -8.54 -11.91 8.69
CA SER A 25 -7.86 -10.70 9.14
C SER A 25 -6.37 -10.93 8.95
N VAL A 26 -5.83 -10.35 7.89
CA VAL A 26 -4.43 -10.51 7.45
C VAL A 26 -3.92 -9.15 6.99
N GLU A 27 -2.63 -8.90 7.21
CA GLU A 27 -1.92 -7.79 6.57
C GLU A 27 -1.48 -8.24 5.19
N ILE A 28 -1.95 -7.58 4.13
CA ILE A 28 -1.52 -7.84 2.76
C ILE A 28 -0.13 -7.25 2.54
N SER A 29 0.74 -8.04 1.92
CA SER A 29 2.12 -7.68 1.67
C SER A 29 2.24 -6.56 0.65
N SER A 30 2.54 -5.35 1.12
CA SER A 30 3.01 -4.27 0.25
C SER A 30 4.34 -4.64 -0.44
N GLU A 31 5.14 -5.53 0.14
CA GLU A 31 6.38 -6.05 -0.46
C GLU A 31 6.12 -6.87 -1.72
N ASP A 32 5.17 -7.82 -1.64
CA ASP A 32 4.80 -8.68 -2.77
C ASP A 32 4.25 -7.84 -3.93
N LEU A 33 3.35 -6.90 -3.63
CA LEU A 33 2.80 -5.98 -4.61
C LEU A 33 3.88 -5.09 -5.24
N LEU A 34 4.73 -4.48 -4.41
CA LEU A 34 5.81 -3.58 -4.83
C LEU A 34 6.83 -4.28 -5.73
N ALA A 35 7.24 -5.49 -5.36
CA ALA A 35 8.35 -6.19 -6.01
C ALA A 35 7.91 -7.03 -7.22
N CYS A 36 6.67 -7.55 -7.23
CA CYS A 36 6.23 -8.53 -8.23
C CYS A 36 5.22 -8.00 -9.26
N CYS A 37 4.70 -6.78 -9.12
CA CYS A 37 3.80 -6.21 -10.13
C CYS A 37 4.56 -5.39 -11.18
N ASP A 38 5.01 -6.06 -12.25
CA ASP A 38 5.72 -5.41 -13.36
C ASP A 38 4.86 -4.40 -14.13
N SER A 39 3.53 -4.58 -14.15
CA SER A 39 2.58 -3.67 -14.81
C SER A 39 2.17 -2.48 -13.94
N CYS A 40 2.56 -2.45 -12.67
CA CYS A 40 2.16 -1.40 -11.73
C CYS A 40 3.04 -0.15 -11.78
N GLY A 41 4.09 -0.12 -12.60
CA GLY A 41 4.97 1.02 -12.76
C GLY A 41 6.42 0.68 -12.46
N MET A 42 7.11 1.54 -11.69
CA MET A 42 8.57 1.46 -11.47
C MET A 42 8.92 1.19 -10.01
N GLY A 43 8.09 0.40 -9.31
CA GLY A 43 8.33 -0.04 -7.95
C GLY A 43 8.56 1.11 -6.98
N CYS A 44 9.77 1.21 -6.42
CA CYS A 44 10.18 2.29 -5.52
C CYS A 44 10.24 3.67 -6.17
N ASN A 45 10.19 3.76 -7.51
CA ASN A 45 10.21 5.02 -8.26
C ASN A 45 8.81 5.49 -8.69
N GLY A 46 7.77 4.98 -8.03
CA GLY A 46 6.37 5.32 -8.29
C GLY A 46 5.64 4.25 -9.09
N GLY A 47 4.31 4.34 -9.06
CA GLY A 47 3.44 3.35 -9.67
C GLY A 47 2.00 3.82 -9.78
N TYR A 48 1.16 2.96 -10.35
CA TYR A 48 -0.21 3.23 -10.71
C TYR A 48 -1.15 2.49 -9.75
N PRO A 49 -1.89 3.21 -8.88
CA PRO A 49 -2.85 2.62 -7.95
C PRO A 49 -3.83 1.66 -8.64
N SER A 50 -4.41 2.04 -9.78
CA SER A 50 -5.37 1.18 -10.49
C SER A 50 -4.79 -0.20 -10.86
N ALA A 51 -3.54 -0.24 -11.34
CA ALA A 51 -2.88 -1.48 -11.71
C ALA A 51 -2.59 -2.39 -10.50
N ALA A 52 -2.43 -1.81 -9.30
CA ALA A 52 -2.27 -2.59 -8.08
C ALA A 52 -3.53 -3.38 -7.74
N TRP A 53 -4.71 -2.76 -7.88
CA TRP A 53 -5.99 -3.44 -7.69
C TRP A 53 -6.23 -4.50 -8.76
N ASP A 54 -5.85 -4.24 -10.01
CA ASP A 54 -5.91 -5.24 -11.09
C ASP A 54 -4.97 -6.43 -10.81
N PHE A 55 -3.76 -6.17 -10.32
CA PHE A 55 -2.83 -7.24 -9.92
C PHE A 55 -3.39 -8.11 -8.79
N TRP A 56 -4.08 -7.49 -7.83
CA TRP A 56 -4.76 -8.22 -6.76
C TRP A 56 -5.90 -9.11 -7.28
N THR A 57 -6.63 -8.70 -8.33
CA THR A 57 -7.67 -9.56 -8.93
C THR A 57 -7.07 -10.69 -9.76
N ASP A 58 -6.04 -10.39 -10.55
CA ASP A 58 -5.54 -11.31 -11.58
C ASP A 58 -4.50 -12.30 -11.06
N VAL A 59 -3.62 -11.83 -10.17
CA VAL A 59 -2.48 -12.59 -9.64
C VAL A 59 -2.62 -12.89 -8.15
N GLY A 60 -3.27 -11.98 -7.41
CA GLY A 60 -3.42 -12.04 -5.97
C GLY A 60 -2.17 -11.61 -5.22
N LEU A 61 -2.32 -11.39 -3.91
CA LEU A 61 -1.26 -10.91 -3.03
C LEU A 61 -1.15 -11.81 -1.80
N VAL A 62 0.08 -12.09 -1.36
CA VAL A 62 0.31 -12.83 -0.12
C VAL A 62 0.21 -11.91 1.10
N SER A 63 0.12 -12.50 2.29
CA SER A 63 0.22 -11.76 3.54
C SER A 63 1.64 -11.23 3.80
N GLY A 64 1.78 -10.17 4.57
CA GLY A 64 3.06 -9.58 4.93
C GLY A 64 2.92 -8.25 5.65
N GLY A 65 3.47 -8.18 6.87
CA GLY A 65 3.38 -6.99 7.71
C GLY A 65 4.57 -6.04 7.55
N LEU A 66 4.75 -5.20 8.57
CA LEU A 66 5.79 -4.17 8.60
C LEU A 66 7.22 -4.76 8.63
N TYR A 67 8.20 -3.89 8.37
CA TYR A 67 9.62 -4.20 8.51
C TYR A 67 9.94 -4.81 9.87
N ASP A 68 10.69 -5.92 9.86
CA ASP A 68 11.15 -6.66 11.05
C ASP A 68 10.03 -7.18 11.96
N SER A 69 8.79 -7.28 11.44
CA SER A 69 7.64 -7.79 12.21
C SER A 69 7.56 -9.32 12.25
N HIS A 70 8.13 -10.00 11.25
CA HIS A 70 7.95 -11.43 10.99
C HIS A 70 6.47 -11.87 10.91
N VAL A 71 5.59 -10.96 10.48
CA VAL A 71 4.15 -11.21 10.31
C VAL A 71 3.85 -11.49 8.83
N GLY A 72 3.22 -12.64 8.55
CA GLY A 72 2.80 -13.02 7.21
C GLY A 72 3.89 -13.65 6.35
N CYS A 73 3.57 -13.93 5.09
CA CYS A 73 4.46 -14.59 4.13
C CYS A 73 5.65 -13.71 3.71
N ARG A 74 5.39 -12.43 3.38
CA ARG A 74 6.39 -11.48 2.85
C ARG A 74 6.33 -10.14 3.61
N PRO A 75 6.89 -10.04 4.83
CA PRO A 75 7.02 -8.75 5.51
C PRO A 75 7.84 -7.75 4.68
N TYR A 76 7.60 -6.46 4.89
CA TYR A 76 8.29 -5.38 4.19
C TYR A 76 9.80 -5.40 4.45
N THR A 77 10.62 -5.26 3.41
CA THR A 77 12.08 -5.42 3.55
C THR A 77 12.84 -4.10 3.70
N ILE A 78 12.19 -2.98 3.39
CA ILE A 78 12.83 -1.65 3.45
C ILE A 78 12.65 -1.06 4.86
N PRO A 79 13.75 -0.71 5.56
CA PRO A 79 13.69 -0.19 6.92
C PRO A 79 13.00 1.19 6.96
N PRO A 80 12.22 1.48 8.02
CA PRO A 80 11.56 2.77 8.15
C PRO A 80 12.56 3.87 8.50
N CYS A 81 12.29 5.08 8.02
CA CYS A 81 13.08 6.28 8.28
C CYS A 81 12.14 7.48 8.51
N GLU A 82 12.64 8.56 9.13
CA GLU A 82 11.85 9.78 9.33
C GLU A 82 11.91 10.69 8.10
N HIS A 83 10.73 11.06 7.59
CA HIS A 83 10.59 12.07 6.55
C HIS A 83 10.13 13.40 7.16
N HIS A 84 10.90 14.47 6.95
CA HIS A 84 10.52 15.87 7.27
C HIS A 84 10.12 16.15 8.73
N VAL A 85 10.50 15.26 9.66
CA VAL A 85 10.27 15.41 11.10
C VAL A 85 11.48 14.93 11.89
N ASN A 86 11.66 15.47 13.09
CA ASN A 86 12.58 14.90 14.08
C ASN A 86 11.86 13.76 14.79
N GLY A 87 12.39 12.54 14.70
CA GLY A 87 11.84 11.35 15.35
C GLY A 87 12.94 10.42 15.85
N THR A 88 12.54 9.21 16.24
CA THR A 88 13.47 8.20 16.78
C THR A 88 14.12 7.35 15.69
N ARG A 89 13.60 7.39 14.45
CA ARG A 89 14.14 6.64 13.32
C ARG A 89 15.26 7.43 12.64
N PRO A 90 16.17 6.77 11.90
CA PRO A 90 17.20 7.47 11.13
C PRO A 90 16.59 8.40 10.08
N PRO A 91 17.30 9.47 9.68
CA PRO A 91 16.89 10.28 8.55
C PRO A 91 16.88 9.43 7.29
N CYS A 92 15.92 9.67 6.41
CA CYS A 92 15.87 8.98 5.13
C CYS A 92 17.07 9.39 4.26
N THR A 93 17.90 8.40 3.90
CA THR A 93 19.01 8.56 2.96
C THR A 93 18.76 7.67 1.75
N GLY A 94 18.93 8.20 0.54
CA GLY A 94 18.75 7.40 -0.69
C GLY A 94 17.32 7.37 -1.22
N GLU A 95 16.65 8.53 -1.28
CA GLU A 95 15.46 8.69 -2.12
C GLU A 95 15.83 8.28 -3.56
N GLY A 96 15.31 7.14 -4.01
CA GLY A 96 15.74 6.46 -5.26
C GLY A 96 16.40 5.09 -5.08
N GLY A 97 16.28 4.46 -3.90
CA GLY A 97 16.70 3.07 -3.69
C GLY A 97 16.06 2.08 -4.67
N ASP A 98 16.79 1.01 -4.98
CA ASP A 98 16.34 -0.02 -5.90
C ASP A 98 15.11 -0.76 -5.36
N THR A 99 14.18 -1.08 -6.27
CA THR A 99 13.05 -1.96 -5.94
C THR A 99 13.58 -3.35 -5.55
N PRO A 100 13.15 -3.93 -4.42
CA PRO A 100 13.48 -5.29 -4.06
C PRO A 100 13.12 -6.27 -5.18
N GLN A 101 13.88 -7.37 -5.28
CA GLN A 101 13.57 -8.41 -6.27
C GLN A 101 12.26 -9.13 -5.91
N CYS A 102 11.47 -9.48 -6.92
CA CYS A 102 10.31 -10.34 -6.73
C CYS A 102 10.75 -11.73 -6.26
N ILE A 103 10.40 -12.09 -5.01
CA ILE A 103 10.69 -13.40 -4.43
C ILE A 103 9.38 -14.13 -4.17
N LEU A 104 9.15 -15.19 -4.96
CA LEU A 104 7.94 -16.02 -4.90
C LEU A 104 8.03 -17.11 -3.80
N GLN A 105 8.51 -16.71 -2.62
CA GLN A 105 8.72 -17.59 -1.47
C GLN A 105 8.51 -16.82 -0.16
N CYS A 106 7.78 -17.42 0.78
CA CYS A 106 7.60 -16.84 2.11
C CYS A 106 8.86 -16.87 2.96
N GLU A 107 8.90 -16.06 4.00
CA GLU A 107 9.93 -16.09 5.04
C GLU A 107 10.06 -17.50 5.66
N SER A 108 11.28 -17.86 6.06
CA SER A 108 11.54 -19.17 6.66
C SER A 108 10.74 -19.34 7.95
N GLY A 109 10.11 -20.50 8.12
CA GLY A 109 9.26 -20.79 9.27
C GLY A 109 7.80 -20.36 9.11
N TYR A 110 7.46 -19.59 8.08
CA TYR A 110 6.06 -19.29 7.75
C TYR A 110 5.38 -20.46 7.05
N THR A 111 4.12 -20.69 7.39
CA THR A 111 3.20 -21.58 6.67
C THR A 111 1.85 -20.89 6.57
N PRO A 112 1.15 -20.94 5.41
CA PRO A 112 1.33 -21.85 4.27
C PRO A 112 2.42 -21.41 3.26
N SER A 113 2.51 -22.09 2.11
CA SER A 113 3.45 -21.72 1.03
C SER A 113 3.00 -20.45 0.29
N TYR A 114 3.92 -19.76 -0.40
CA TYR A 114 3.64 -18.51 -1.13
C TYR A 114 2.39 -18.60 -2.03
N LYS A 115 2.27 -19.66 -2.81
CA LYS A 115 1.10 -19.84 -3.71
C LYS A 115 -0.20 -20.08 -2.94
N ALA A 116 -0.13 -20.75 -1.79
CA ALA A 116 -1.29 -21.05 -0.96
C ALA A 116 -1.71 -19.87 -0.07
N ASP A 117 -0.81 -18.90 0.13
CA ASP A 117 -1.05 -17.68 0.91
C ASP A 117 -1.65 -16.53 0.07
N LYS A 118 -1.83 -16.73 -1.24
CA LYS A 118 -2.38 -15.69 -2.12
C LYS A 118 -3.85 -15.41 -1.81
N HIS A 119 -4.16 -14.14 -1.60
CA HIS A 119 -5.50 -13.58 -1.48
C HIS A 119 -5.87 -12.83 -2.75
N TYR A 120 -7.08 -13.08 -3.24
CA TYR A 120 -7.55 -12.58 -4.54
C TYR A 120 -8.75 -11.64 -4.38
N GLY A 121 -8.75 -10.58 -5.18
CA GLY A 121 -9.90 -9.73 -5.36
C GLY A 121 -10.89 -10.34 -6.34
N LYS A 122 -12.17 -10.01 -6.18
CA LYS A 122 -13.19 -10.41 -7.16
C LYS A 122 -13.21 -9.48 -8.38
N SER A 123 -12.96 -8.18 -8.15
CA SER A 123 -13.01 -7.14 -9.17
C SER A 123 -12.33 -5.87 -8.65
N SER A 124 -11.75 -5.10 -9.57
CA SER A 124 -11.26 -3.73 -9.38
C SER A 124 -12.19 -2.75 -10.12
N TYR A 125 -12.33 -1.53 -9.61
CA TYR A 125 -13.14 -0.47 -10.24
C TYR A 125 -12.76 0.90 -9.71
N SER A 126 -13.07 1.94 -10.49
CA SER A 126 -12.94 3.34 -10.04
C SER A 126 -14.26 3.84 -9.47
N VAL A 127 -14.18 4.52 -8.33
CA VAL A 127 -15.30 5.30 -7.81
C VAL A 127 -15.35 6.63 -8.58
N PRO A 128 -16.53 7.10 -9.02
CA PRO A 128 -16.65 8.40 -9.65
C PRO A 128 -16.11 9.52 -8.77
N SER A 129 -15.60 10.59 -9.38
CA SER A 129 -15.14 11.81 -8.69
C SER A 129 -16.34 12.64 -8.19
N ASP A 130 -17.09 12.06 -7.26
CA ASP A 130 -18.31 12.59 -6.66
C ASP A 130 -18.33 12.26 -5.16
N GLU A 131 -18.51 13.29 -4.32
CA GLU A 131 -18.33 13.19 -2.87
C GLU A 131 -19.30 12.17 -2.25
N GLU A 132 -20.58 12.22 -2.62
CA GLU A 132 -21.60 11.32 -2.08
C GLU A 132 -21.34 9.87 -2.49
N GLN A 133 -20.86 9.64 -3.72
CA GLN A 133 -20.50 8.30 -4.17
C GLN A 133 -19.25 7.75 -3.44
N ILE A 134 -18.24 8.58 -3.19
CA ILE A 134 -17.07 8.18 -2.40
C ILE A 134 -17.47 7.85 -0.96
N GLN A 135 -18.30 8.69 -0.33
CA GLN A 135 -18.81 8.44 1.02
C GLN A 135 -19.63 7.13 1.08
N SER A 136 -20.52 6.91 0.10
CA SER A 136 -21.36 5.72 -0.01
C SER A 136 -20.52 4.45 -0.21
N GLU A 137 -19.46 4.52 -1.01
CA GLU A 137 -18.52 3.40 -1.20
C GLU A 137 -17.80 3.06 0.10
N ILE A 138 -17.24 4.05 0.79
CA ILE A 138 -16.52 3.83 2.05
C ILE A 138 -17.46 3.25 3.12
N TYR A 139 -18.66 3.82 3.25
CA TYR A 139 -19.65 3.39 4.24
C TYR A 139 -20.10 1.94 4.04
N LYS A 140 -20.29 1.50 2.79
CA LYS A 140 -20.81 0.17 2.48
C LYS A 140 -19.72 -0.89 2.40
N ASN A 141 -18.57 -0.53 1.82
CA ASN A 141 -17.56 -1.50 1.38
C ASN A 141 -16.23 -1.36 2.10
N GLY A 142 -16.05 -0.34 2.94
CA GLY A 142 -14.81 -0.08 3.67
C GLY A 142 -13.85 0.85 2.93
N PRO A 143 -12.65 1.08 3.48
CA PRO A 143 -11.67 2.03 2.96
C PRO A 143 -11.38 1.88 1.45
N VAL A 144 -11.05 2.99 0.81
CA VAL A 144 -10.67 3.06 -0.61
C VAL A 144 -9.29 3.67 -0.73
N GLU A 145 -8.59 3.38 -1.81
CA GLU A 145 -7.37 4.08 -2.15
C GLU A 145 -7.67 5.33 -2.99
N GLY A 146 -7.02 6.44 -2.65
CA GLY A 146 -7.06 7.69 -3.39
C GLY A 146 -5.66 8.27 -3.55
N ALA A 147 -5.50 9.16 -4.53
CA ALA A 147 -4.26 9.89 -4.77
C ALA A 147 -4.56 11.39 -4.87
N PHE A 148 -3.61 12.21 -4.46
CA PHE A 148 -3.68 13.67 -4.58
C PHE A 148 -2.29 14.23 -4.82
N THR A 149 -2.21 15.39 -5.44
CA THR A 149 -0.94 16.10 -5.66
C THR A 149 -0.42 16.65 -4.34
N VAL A 150 0.81 16.29 -4.00
CA VAL A 150 1.54 16.75 -2.84
C VAL A 150 2.27 18.04 -3.20
N TYR A 151 2.12 19.05 -2.36
CA TYR A 151 2.83 20.33 -2.46
C TYR A 151 3.79 20.47 -1.28
N GLU A 152 4.80 21.34 -1.41
CA GLU A 152 5.84 21.55 -0.38
C GLU A 152 5.24 21.87 1.01
N ASP A 153 4.13 22.60 1.07
CA ASP A 153 3.45 22.94 2.33
C ASP A 153 2.74 21.75 2.99
N PHE A 154 2.39 20.70 2.26
CA PHE A 154 1.83 19.47 2.84
C PHE A 154 2.83 18.77 3.77
N LEU A 155 4.13 18.81 3.45
CA LEU A 155 5.18 18.21 4.29
C LEU A 155 5.29 18.88 5.67
N LEU A 156 4.76 20.10 5.79
CA LEU A 156 4.72 20.89 7.02
C LEU A 156 3.43 20.71 7.82
N TYR A 157 2.44 19.99 7.28
CA TYR A 157 1.16 19.75 7.93
C TYR A 157 1.34 19.07 9.30
N LYS A 158 0.55 19.50 10.30
CA LYS A 158 0.56 18.94 11.66
C LYS A 158 -0.83 18.58 12.17
N THR A 159 -1.80 19.49 12.04
CA THR A 159 -3.17 19.32 12.55
C THR A 159 -4.15 20.19 11.77
N GLY A 160 -5.43 19.81 11.73
CA GLY A 160 -6.51 20.60 11.14
C GLY A 160 -7.09 19.96 9.88
N VAL A 161 -7.49 20.79 8.92
CA VAL A 161 -7.91 20.35 7.58
C VAL A 161 -6.95 21.00 6.60
N TYR A 162 -6.15 20.19 5.91
CA TYR A 162 -5.17 20.70 4.95
C TYR A 162 -5.85 21.38 3.77
N GLN A 163 -5.35 22.55 3.41
CA GLN A 163 -5.61 23.23 2.14
C GLN A 163 -4.27 23.74 1.63
N HIS A 164 -3.98 23.50 0.36
CA HIS A 164 -2.76 24.02 -0.26
C HIS A 164 -2.81 25.56 -0.30
N MET A 165 -1.74 26.21 0.17
CA MET A 165 -1.60 27.66 0.25
C MET A 165 -0.34 28.17 -0.46
N THR A 166 0.77 27.43 -0.38
CA THR A 166 2.09 27.88 -0.87
C THR A 166 2.98 26.72 -1.31
N GLY A 167 3.95 27.00 -2.17
CA GLY A 167 4.96 26.02 -2.59
C GLY A 167 4.58 25.29 -3.88
N SER A 168 5.57 24.64 -4.47
CA SER A 168 5.42 23.94 -5.75
C SER A 168 4.96 22.49 -5.54
N ALA A 169 4.45 21.87 -6.60
CA ALA A 169 4.15 20.44 -6.59
C ALA A 169 5.44 19.62 -6.46
N VAL A 170 5.43 18.60 -5.60
CA VAL A 170 6.58 17.73 -5.30
C VAL A 170 6.29 16.24 -5.49
N GLY A 171 5.04 15.87 -5.75
CA GLY A 171 4.61 14.48 -5.99
C GLY A 171 3.14 14.35 -6.32
#